data_AF-A0A1D6F249-F1
#
_entry.id   AF-A0A1D6F249-F1
#
_cell.length_a   1.000
_cell.length_b   1.000
_cell.length_c   1.000
_cell.angle_alpha   90.00
_cell.angle_beta   90.00
_cell.angle_gamma   90.00
#
_symmetry.space_group_name_H-M   'P 1'
#
loop_
_entity.id
_entity.type
_entity.pdbx_description
1 polymer ?
#
loop_
_entity_poly.entity_id
_entity_poly.type
_entity_poly.pdbx_seq_one_letter_code
_entity_poly.pdbx_strand_id
1 'polypeptide(L)'
;MLRAAVAAKTPLGIKAKEAMNKGELVSDDLVVGTIDEAMKKPSCQKGFILDGFPRTVTQAQKLDEMLAKQGANVDKVLNFAIDDAVLEERITGRWIHSASGRTYHSKFAPPKSPGVDDT
;
A
#
# COMPACT_ATOMS: atom_id res chain seq x y z
N MET A 1 -1.01 -0.57 -6.06
CA MET A 1 -2.23 0.05 -6.63
C MET A 1 -1.92 1.26 -7.50
N LEU A 2 -1.42 2.38 -6.95
CA LEU A 2 -1.19 3.62 -7.72
C LEU A 2 -0.24 3.44 -8.92
N ARG A 3 0.93 2.80 -8.72
CA ARG A 3 1.86 2.48 -9.82
C ARG A 3 1.24 1.60 -10.91
N ALA A 4 0.32 0.70 -10.55
CA ALA A 4 -0.38 -0.14 -11.51
C ALA A 4 -1.41 0.68 -12.32
N ALA A 5 -2.13 1.61 -11.67
CA ALA A 5 -3.04 2.54 -12.35
C ALA A 5 -2.29 3.46 -13.34
N VAL A 6 -1.10 3.92 -12.96
CA VAL A 6 -0.16 4.66 -13.83
C VAL A 6 0.30 3.81 -15.02
N ALA A 7 0.72 2.56 -14.78
CA ALA A 7 1.16 1.65 -15.83
C ALA A 7 0.03 1.30 -16.81
N ALA A 8 -1.19 1.12 -16.30
CA ALA A 8 -2.39 0.86 -17.08
C ALA A 8 -2.95 2.11 -17.79
N LYS A 9 -2.36 3.29 -17.57
CA LYS A 9 -2.78 4.57 -18.18
C LYS A 9 -4.28 4.88 -17.98
N THR A 10 -4.81 4.52 -16.81
CA THR A 10 -6.18 4.91 -16.41
C THR A 10 -6.30 6.44 -16.32
N PRO A 11 -7.49 7.04 -16.46
CA PRO A 11 -7.65 8.49 -16.31
C PRO A 11 -7.08 9.04 -14.99
N LEU A 12 -7.29 8.34 -13.88
CA LEU A 12 -6.71 8.67 -12.58
C LEU A 12 -5.19 8.41 -12.54
N GLY A 13 -4.73 7.31 -13.14
CA GLY A 13 -3.30 7.00 -13.24
C GLY A 13 -2.50 8.01 -14.05
N ILE A 14 -3.09 8.61 -15.09
CA ILE A 14 -2.44 9.69 -15.86
C ILE A 14 -2.24 10.92 -14.98
N LYS A 15 -3.29 11.37 -14.29
CA LYS A 15 -3.20 12.49 -13.34
C LYS A 15 -2.21 12.22 -12.20
N ALA A 16 -2.19 10.98 -11.69
CA ALA A 16 -1.22 10.55 -10.68
C ALA A 16 0.21 10.68 -11.20
N LYS A 17 0.45 10.20 -12.43
CA LYS A 17 1.76 10.25 -13.08
C LYS A 17 2.23 11.69 -13.27
N GLU A 18 1.33 12.59 -13.65
CA GLU A 18 1.63 14.01 -13.80
C GLU A 18 2.09 14.64 -12.48
N ALA A 19 1.35 14.44 -11.39
CA ALA A 19 1.74 14.93 -10.07
C ALA A 19 3.09 14.34 -9.63
N MET A 20 3.26 13.02 -9.77
CA MET A 20 4.51 12.33 -9.43
C MET A 20 5.71 12.84 -10.23
N ASN A 21 5.55 13.11 -11.53
CA ASN A 21 6.62 13.63 -12.39
C ASN A 21 7.02 15.06 -12.02
N LYS A 22 6.10 15.86 -11.47
CA LYS A 22 6.38 17.21 -10.97
C LYS A 22 7.01 17.21 -9.56
N GLY A 23 7.15 16.04 -8.93
CA GLY A 23 7.56 15.94 -7.53
C GLY A 23 6.48 16.40 -6.55
N GLU A 24 5.24 16.55 -7.00
CA GLU A 24 4.10 16.94 -6.17
C GLU A 24 3.55 15.72 -5.43
N LEU A 25 2.95 15.96 -4.26
CA LEU A 25 2.20 14.94 -3.55
C LEU A 25 0.92 14.62 -4.32
N VAL A 26 0.64 13.33 -4.46
CA VAL A 26 -0.63 12.87 -5.02
C VAL A 26 -1.76 13.23 -4.05
N SER A 27 -2.79 13.91 -4.55
CA SER A 27 -3.87 14.40 -3.70
C SER A 27 -4.71 13.25 -3.13
N ASP A 28 -5.28 13.48 -1.93
CA ASP A 28 -6.11 12.50 -1.25
C ASP A 28 -7.29 12.04 -2.12
N ASP A 29 -7.92 12.96 -2.86
CA ASP A 29 -9.05 12.64 -3.75
C ASP A 29 -8.63 11.70 -4.88
N LEU A 30 -7.41 11.87 -5.39
CA LEU A 30 -6.89 11.00 -6.44
C LEU A 30 -6.60 9.60 -5.89
N VAL A 31 -6.06 9.51 -4.68
CA VAL A 31 -5.83 8.22 -4.00
C VAL A 31 -7.16 7.51 -3.75
N VAL A 32 -8.15 8.19 -3.16
CA VAL A 32 -9.48 7.64 -2.89
C VAL A 32 -10.17 7.21 -4.18
N GLY A 33 -10.12 8.02 -5.24
CA GLY A 33 -10.66 7.62 -6.54
C GLY A 33 -9.98 6.37 -7.12
N THR A 34 -8.67 6.21 -6.89
CA THR A 34 -7.94 5.01 -7.34
C THR A 34 -8.38 3.76 -6.54
N ILE A 35 -8.72 3.93 -5.26
CA ILE A 35 -9.30 2.86 -4.43
C ILE A 35 -10.69 2.49 -4.94
N ASP A 36 -11.55 3.48 -5.20
CA ASP A 36 -12.90 3.32 -5.74
C ASP A 36 -12.90 2.50 -7.04
N GLU A 37 -12.00 2.82 -7.98
CA GLU A 37 -11.82 2.05 -9.22
C GLU A 37 -11.31 0.63 -8.96
N ALA A 38 -10.39 0.45 -8.00
CA ALA A 38 -9.84 -0.86 -7.68
C ALA A 38 -10.89 -1.78 -7.05
N MET A 39 -11.78 -1.24 -6.20
CA MET A 39 -12.85 -1.99 -5.54
C MET A 39 -13.87 -2.57 -6.51
N LYS A 40 -14.05 -1.96 -7.69
CA LYS A 40 -14.97 -2.45 -8.74
C LYS A 40 -14.47 -3.73 -9.43
N LYS A 41 -13.23 -4.15 -9.18
CA LYS A 41 -12.67 -5.37 -9.77
C LYS A 41 -13.30 -6.61 -9.15
N PRO A 42 -13.51 -7.70 -9.92
CA PRO A 42 -14.05 -8.96 -9.39
C PRO A 42 -13.26 -9.52 -8.20
N SER A 43 -11.95 -9.27 -8.15
CA SER A 43 -11.07 -9.69 -7.06
C SER A 43 -11.42 -9.07 -5.69
N CYS A 44 -12.14 -7.95 -5.67
CA CYS A 44 -12.47 -7.22 -4.45
C CYS A 44 -13.91 -7.49 -3.96
N GLN A 45 -14.68 -8.34 -4.64
CA GLN A 45 -16.07 -8.63 -4.27
C GLN A 45 -16.21 -9.29 -2.89
N LYS A 46 -15.18 -10.02 -2.44
CA LYS A 46 -15.15 -10.66 -1.12
C LYS A 46 -14.66 -9.74 -0.01
N GLY A 47 -14.30 -8.49 -0.35
CA GLY A 47 -13.62 -7.56 0.52
C GLY A 47 -12.22 -7.21 0.02
N PHE A 48 -11.53 -6.39 0.80
CA PHE A 48 -10.22 -5.86 0.47
C PHE A 48 -9.41 -5.58 1.74
N ILE A 49 -8.09 -5.52 1.60
CA ILE A 49 -7.19 -5.07 2.64
C ILE A 49 -6.52 -3.80 2.12
N LEU A 50 -6.69 -2.70 2.84
CA LEU A 50 -5.95 -1.47 2.59
C LEU A 50 -4.66 -1.51 3.41
N ASP A 51 -3.53 -1.43 2.72
CA ASP A 51 -2.20 -1.38 3.34
C ASP A 51 -1.58 0.00 3.10
N GLY A 52 -1.20 0.68 4.19
CA GLY A 52 -0.59 1.99 4.15
C GLY A 52 -1.52 3.16 3.80
N PHE A 53 -2.84 2.96 3.83
CA PHE A 53 -3.88 3.98 3.70
C PHE A 53 -5.09 3.60 4.57
N PRO A 54 -5.76 4.54 5.26
CA PRO A 54 -5.44 5.98 5.35
C PRO A 54 -4.24 6.26 6.28
N ARG A 55 -3.60 7.42 6.09
CA ARG A 55 -2.48 7.93 6.93
C ARG A 55 -2.83 9.22 7.67
N THR A 56 -3.91 9.89 7.30
CA THR A 56 -4.39 11.11 7.95
C THR A 56 -5.88 10.96 8.29
N VAL A 57 -6.36 11.77 9.23
CA VAL A 57 -7.79 11.80 9.59
C VAL A 57 -8.64 12.20 8.39
N THR A 58 -8.20 13.18 7.59
CA THR A 58 -8.89 13.61 6.37
C THR A 58 -9.02 12.47 5.35
N GLN A 59 -7.98 11.65 5.19
CA GLN A 59 -8.03 10.47 4.32
C GLN A 59 -9.02 9.43 4.83
N ALA A 60 -9.08 9.21 6.14
CA ALA A 60 -10.04 8.28 6.75
C ALA A 60 -11.48 8.75 6.53
N GLN A 61 -11.77 10.04 6.74
CA GLN A 61 -13.10 10.62 6.47
C GLN A 61 -13.51 10.46 5.00
N LYS A 62 -12.61 10.76 4.06
CA LYS A 62 -12.88 10.58 2.62
C LYS A 62 -13.09 9.13 2.23
N LEU A 63 -12.35 8.21 2.86
CA LEU A 63 -12.55 6.77 2.66
C LEU A 63 -13.94 6.35 3.14
N ASP A 64 -14.36 6.77 4.33
CA ASP A 64 -15.67 6.45 4.88
C ASP A 64 -16.80 7.00 4.00
N GLU A 65 -16.69 8.24 3.53
CA GLU A 65 -17.66 8.83 2.60
C GLU A 65 -17.76 8.06 1.28
N MET A 66 -16.63 7.61 0.74
CA MET A 66 -16.60 6.81 -0.50
C MET A 66 -17.21 5.42 -0.27
N LEU A 67 -16.89 4.75 0.85
CA LEU A 67 -17.44 3.44 1.18
C LEU A 67 -18.96 3.51 1.42
N ALA A 68 -19.42 4.52 2.13
CA ALA A 68 -20.85 4.72 2.40
C ALA A 68 -21.68 4.85 1.12
N LYS A 69 -21.15 5.54 0.09
CA LYS A 69 -21.81 5.65 -1.24
C LYS A 69 -21.96 4.30 -1.95
N GLN A 70 -21.12 3.33 -1.61
CA GLN A 70 -21.18 1.97 -2.16
C GLN A 70 -21.93 0.99 -1.24
N GLY A 71 -22.48 1.44 -0.11
CA GLY A 71 -23.07 0.56 0.89
C GLY A 71 -22.05 -0.36 1.58
N ALA A 72 -20.78 0.05 1.62
CA ALA A 72 -19.69 -0.65 2.28
C ALA A 72 -19.19 0.13 3.50
N ASN A 73 -18.41 -0.53 4.35
CA ASN A 73 -17.77 0.05 5.53
C ASN A 73 -16.43 -0.65 5.80
N VAL A 74 -15.57 -0.02 6.60
CA VAL A 74 -14.41 -0.71 7.17
C VAL A 74 -14.87 -1.58 8.33
N ASP A 75 -14.55 -2.87 8.30
CA ASP A 75 -14.92 -3.80 9.38
C ASP A 75 -13.94 -3.77 10.54
N LYS A 76 -12.64 -3.65 10.23
CA LYS A 76 -11.54 -3.71 11.19
C LYS A 76 -10.39 -2.83 10.76
N VAL A 77 -9.70 -2.25 11.75
CA VAL A 77 -8.42 -1.57 11.60
C VAL A 77 -7.41 -2.33 12.44
N LEU A 78 -6.37 -2.84 11.80
CA LEU A 78 -5.29 -3.56 12.47
C LEU A 78 -4.12 -2.60 12.70
N ASN A 79 -3.86 -2.28 13.96
CA ASN A 79 -2.68 -1.50 14.35
C ASN A 79 -1.59 -2.43 14.86
N PHE A 80 -0.45 -2.44 14.19
CA PHE A 80 0.72 -3.22 14.59
C PHE A 80 1.60 -2.38 15.50
N ALA A 81 1.31 -2.42 16.80
CA ALA A 81 2.13 -1.77 17.81
C ALA A 81 3.45 -2.54 18.00
N ILE A 82 4.56 -1.82 17.89
CA ILE A 82 5.91 -2.35 18.06
C ILE A 82 6.80 -1.24 18.64
N ASP A 83 7.75 -1.61 19.50
CA ASP A 83 8.70 -0.66 20.05
C ASP A 83 9.64 -0.11 18.96
N ASP A 84 9.94 1.19 19.03
CA ASP A 84 10.79 1.88 18.06
C ASP A 84 12.17 1.21 17.90
N ALA A 85 12.76 0.74 19.00
CA ALA A 85 14.05 0.04 18.96
C ALA A 85 13.98 -1.27 18.16
N VAL A 86 12.87 -2.01 18.28
CA VAL A 86 12.66 -3.24 17.51
C VAL A 86 12.36 -2.88 16.04
N LEU A 87 11.60 -1.81 15.80
CA LEU A 87 11.33 -1.32 14.46
C LEU A 87 12.61 -0.90 13.72
N GLU A 88 13.51 -0.20 14.40
CA GLU A 88 14.82 0.19 13.87
C GLU A 88 15.66 -1.03 13.52
N GLU A 89 15.75 -2.03 14.41
CA GLU A 89 16.46 -3.28 14.13
C GLU A 89 15.86 -3.97 12.89
N ARG A 90 14.52 -4.04 12.81
CA ARG A 90 13.81 -4.66 11.67
C ARG A 90 14.05 -3.96 10.34
N ILE A 91 14.19 -2.63 10.34
CA ILE A 91 14.42 -1.87 9.12
C ILE A 91 15.88 -2.01 8.67
N THR A 92 16.82 -1.85 9.60
CA THR A 92 18.25 -1.84 9.31
C THR A 92 18.79 -3.22 8.92
N GLY A 93 18.22 -4.30 9.47
CA GLY A 93 18.58 -5.67 9.12
C GLY A 93 17.86 -6.26 7.90
N ARG A 94 16.99 -5.49 7.22
CA ARG A 94 16.19 -5.98 6.09
C ARG A 94 17.02 -6.13 4.82
N TRP A 95 16.99 -7.33 4.24
CA TRP A 95 17.55 -7.63 2.93
C TRP A 95 16.44 -7.86 1.91
N ILE A 96 16.69 -7.52 0.65
CA ILE A 96 15.70 -7.67 -0.43
C ILE A 96 16.38 -8.38 -1.59
N HIS A 97 15.79 -9.50 -2.04
CA HIS A 97 16.19 -10.10 -3.30
C HIS A 97 15.62 -9.28 -4.46
N SER A 98 16.47 -8.58 -5.21
CA SER A 98 16.07 -7.61 -6.23
C SER A 98 15.14 -8.18 -7.31
N ALA A 99 15.30 -9.45 -7.68
CA ALA A 99 14.53 -10.03 -8.78
C ALA A 99 13.10 -10.40 -8.38
N SER A 100 12.91 -10.98 -7.18
CA SER A 100 11.59 -11.43 -6.71
C SER A 100 10.91 -10.46 -5.75
N GLY A 101 11.65 -9.52 -5.18
CA GLY A 101 11.18 -8.61 -4.13
C GLY A 101 11.00 -9.28 -2.76
N ARG A 102 11.36 -10.57 -2.61
CA ARG A 102 11.31 -11.25 -1.31
C ARG A 102 12.23 -10.56 -0.32
N THR A 103 11.73 -10.41 0.90
CA THR A 103 12.44 -9.74 1.99
C THR A 103 12.92 -10.76 3.01
N TYR A 104 14.17 -10.64 3.42
CA TYR A 104 14.76 -11.39 4.51
C TYR A 104 15.19 -10.42 5.62
N HIS A 105 15.58 -10.96 6.75
CA HIS A 105 16.16 -10.19 7.83
C HIS A 105 17.27 -10.98 8.51
N SER A 106 18.45 -10.39 8.69
CA SER A 106 19.64 -11.05 9.27
C SER A 106 19.36 -11.85 10.56
N LYS A 107 18.52 -11.33 11.45
CA LYS A 107 18.06 -11.97 12.69
C LYS A 107 16.65 -12.58 12.66
N PHE A 108 15.62 -11.80 12.31
CA PHE A 108 14.22 -12.23 12.47
C PHE A 108 13.70 -13.19 11.39
N ALA A 109 14.34 -13.22 10.22
CA ALA A 109 13.96 -14.06 9.09
C ALA A 109 15.17 -14.27 8.16
N PRO A 110 16.24 -14.92 8.63
CA PRO A 110 17.45 -15.08 7.84
C PRO A 110 17.19 -15.97 6.62
N PRO A 111 17.85 -15.72 5.48
CA PRO A 111 17.85 -16.70 4.40
C PRO A 111 18.57 -17.99 4.87
N LYS A 112 18.26 -19.13 4.26
CA LYS A 112 18.95 -20.40 4.51
C LYS A 112 20.45 -20.28 4.28
N SER A 113 20.85 -19.51 3.27
CA SER A 113 22.23 -19.23 2.91
C SER A 113 22.48 -17.71 2.88
N PRO A 114 23.46 -17.18 3.62
CA PRO A 114 23.74 -15.75 3.65
C PRO A 114 23.98 -15.16 2.25
N GLY A 115 23.25 -14.09 1.92
CA GLY A 115 23.37 -13.41 0.62
C GLY A 115 22.71 -14.15 -0.56
N VAL A 116 22.05 -15.28 -0.32
CA VAL A 116 21.40 -16.09 -1.36
C VAL A 116 19.91 -16.15 -1.09
N ASP A 117 19.13 -16.06 -2.16
CA ASP A 117 17.69 -16.21 -2.12
C ASP A 117 17.29 -17.68 -1.94
N ASP A 118 16.26 -17.98 -1.14
CA ASP A 118 15.93 -19.36 -0.73
C ASP A 118 15.26 -20.23 -1.82
N THR A 119 15.02 -19.67 -3.00
CA THR A 119 14.39 -20.37 -4.14
C THR A 119 15.38 -20.60 -5.26
#